data_AF-A0A4Q3JUI0-F1
#
_entry.id   AF-A0A4Q3JUI0-F1
#
_cell.length_a   1.000
_cell.length_b   1.000
_cell.length_c   1.000
_cell.angle_alpha   90.00
_cell.angle_beta   90.00
_cell.angle_gamma   90.00
#
_symmetry.space_group_name_H-M   'P 1'
#
loop_
_entity.id
_entity.type
_entity.pdbx_description
1 polymer ?
#
loop_
_entity_poly.entity_id
_entity_poly.type
_entity_poly.pdbx_seq_one_letter_code
_entity_poly.pdbx_strand_id
1 'polypeptide(L)'
;MAQDTFQTFDLDLQRLLVAGSGSASGDDGLFRAKDAFDKLAARVPALAAASTQVSKVLDAKGRAAAAELLSLGVINLKLRAAQAKPAAIEGALAPLPPAAPLDTNTPQHDLESLHRALTSGVTLAGRKIKRLQVINDAIERNVFLDLRLLPLWVQAMGDATVGDRVADEIIPKLGEAAAPYLEAQFNPQGKSVDARRLQGLVAIRGEAALPLVERCLQPPPKPEPTPQDEATAAAPAGTK
;
A
#
# COMPACT_ATOMS: atom_id res chain seq x y z
N MET A 1 -9.34 11.36 22.58
CA MET A 1 -10.47 12.31 22.65
C MET A 1 -10.63 13.11 21.36
N ALA A 2 -9.80 14.12 21.04
CA ALA A 2 -9.97 14.89 19.79
C ALA A 2 -9.75 14.04 18.52
N GLN A 3 -8.73 13.17 18.52
CA GLN A 3 -8.41 12.30 17.39
C GLN A 3 -9.53 11.30 17.08
N ASP A 4 -10.15 10.73 18.11
CA ASP A 4 -11.29 9.83 17.97
C ASP A 4 -12.51 10.54 17.37
N THR A 5 -12.76 11.80 17.77
CA THR A 5 -13.82 12.63 17.20
C THR A 5 -13.66 12.82 15.69
N PHE A 6 -12.44 13.10 15.20
CA PHE A 6 -12.18 13.26 13.77
C PHE A 6 -12.32 11.94 13.00
N GLN A 7 -11.89 10.82 13.58
CA GLN A 7 -12.07 9.50 12.95
C GLN A 7 -13.54 9.10 12.85
N THR A 8 -14.34 9.32 13.90
CA THR A 8 -15.79 9.03 13.85
C THR A 8 -16.48 9.94 12.81
N PHE A 9 -16.13 11.23 12.78
CA PHE A 9 -16.65 12.15 11.78
C PHE A 9 -16.28 11.75 10.35
N ASP A 10 -15.04 11.30 10.11
CA ASP A 10 -14.59 10.78 8.80
C ASP A 10 -15.47 9.62 8.32
N LEU A 11 -15.76 8.66 9.21
CA LEU A 11 -16.59 7.50 8.89
C LEU A 11 -18.04 7.90 8.60
N ASP A 12 -18.61 8.81 9.40
CA ASP A 12 -19.96 9.31 9.18
C ASP A 12 -20.07 10.08 7.85
N LEU A 13 -19.08 10.91 7.52
CA LEU A 13 -19.05 11.63 6.26
C LEU A 13 -18.92 10.68 5.06
N GLN A 14 -18.05 9.67 5.14
CA GLN A 14 -17.92 8.65 4.09
C GLN A 14 -19.24 7.88 3.90
N ARG A 15 -19.88 7.47 5.00
CA ARG A 15 -21.20 6.82 4.96
C ARG A 15 -22.22 7.69 4.25
N LEU A 16 -22.28 8.99 4.57
CA LEU A 16 -23.23 9.92 3.94
C LEU A 16 -22.93 10.22 2.48
N LEU A 17 -21.66 10.30 2.09
CA LEU A 17 -21.27 10.46 0.68
C LEU A 17 -21.68 9.25 -0.17
N VAL A 18 -21.65 8.05 0.41
CA VAL A 18 -22.11 6.81 -0.25
C VAL A 18 -23.63 6.70 -0.27
N ALA A 19 -24.29 6.98 0.87
CA ALA A 19 -25.75 6.91 0.99
C ALA A 19 -26.45 8.02 0.19
N GLY A 20 -25.76 9.13 -0.06
CA GLY A 20 -26.26 10.29 -0.78
C GLY A 20 -26.84 11.37 0.14
N SER A 21 -26.98 12.57 -0.40
CA SER A 21 -27.35 13.77 0.36
C SER A 21 -28.75 13.76 0.97
N GLY A 22 -29.62 12.85 0.53
CA GLY A 22 -30.96 12.68 1.10
C GLY A 22 -30.93 12.20 2.55
N SER A 23 -29.87 11.51 2.98
CA SER A 23 -29.69 11.01 4.34
C SER A 23 -28.83 11.94 5.22
N ALA A 24 -28.33 13.05 4.68
CA ALA A 24 -27.43 13.95 5.41
C ALA A 24 -28.17 15.00 6.25
N SER A 25 -29.39 15.37 5.83
CA SER A 25 -30.23 16.27 6.63
C SER A 25 -30.75 15.53 7.85
N GLY A 26 -30.53 16.10 9.03
CA GLY A 26 -30.97 15.50 10.29
C GLY A 26 -30.13 14.30 10.77
N ASP A 27 -28.93 14.08 10.22
CA ASP A 27 -28.09 12.94 10.61
C ASP A 27 -27.52 13.08 12.03
N ASP A 28 -27.76 12.08 12.88
CA ASP A 28 -27.32 12.06 14.29
C ASP A 28 -25.79 12.10 14.44
N GLY A 29 -25.05 11.48 13.53
CA GLY A 29 -23.58 11.47 13.54
C GLY A 29 -23.03 12.87 13.30
N LEU A 30 -23.58 13.57 12.30
CA LEU A 30 -23.27 14.96 12.04
C LEU A 30 -23.67 15.89 13.20
N PHE A 31 -24.82 15.67 13.86
CA PHE A 31 -25.18 16.45 15.05
C PHE A 31 -24.16 16.31 16.17
N ARG A 32 -23.73 15.08 16.49
CA ARG A 32 -22.68 14.85 17.51
C ARG A 32 -21.35 15.48 17.10
N ALA A 33 -21.00 15.38 15.81
CA ALA A 33 -19.78 15.98 15.28
C ALA A 33 -19.81 17.51 15.39
N LYS A 34 -20.96 18.15 15.12
CA LYS A 34 -21.17 19.59 15.30
C LYS A 34 -20.92 20.00 16.75
N ASP A 35 -21.55 19.34 17.72
CA ASP A 35 -21.37 19.65 19.14
C ASP A 35 -19.92 19.49 19.60
N ALA A 36 -19.22 18.48 19.07
CA ALA A 36 -17.82 18.27 19.34
C ALA A 36 -16.94 19.35 18.69
N PHE A 37 -17.23 19.74 17.44
CA PHE A 37 -16.51 20.82 16.76
C PHE A 37 -16.76 22.19 17.39
N ASP A 38 -17.96 22.49 17.89
CA ASP A 38 -18.24 23.73 18.60
C ASP A 38 -17.38 23.85 19.88
N LYS A 39 -17.28 22.76 20.66
CA LYS A 39 -16.42 22.70 21.85
C LYS A 39 -14.93 22.84 21.50
N LEU A 40 -14.50 22.25 20.40
CA LEU A 40 -13.11 22.33 19.94
C LEU A 40 -12.79 23.69 19.29
N ALA A 41 -13.75 24.31 18.62
CA ALA A 41 -13.61 25.62 17.98
C ALA A 41 -13.34 26.74 18.99
N ALA A 42 -13.85 26.61 20.21
CA ALA A 42 -13.51 27.50 21.32
C ALA A 42 -12.01 27.53 21.65
N ARG A 43 -11.26 26.47 21.31
CA ARG A 43 -9.80 26.37 21.51
C ARG A 43 -9.02 26.53 20.21
N VAL A 44 -9.60 26.13 19.08
CA VAL A 44 -8.97 26.14 17.76
C VAL A 44 -9.92 26.80 16.76
N PRO A 45 -9.82 28.13 16.54
CA PRO A 45 -10.73 28.87 15.67
C PRO A 45 -10.83 28.33 14.24
N ALA A 46 -9.78 27.67 13.75
CA ALA A 46 -9.77 27.02 12.44
C ALA A 46 -10.86 25.94 12.25
N LEU A 47 -11.40 25.38 13.35
CA LEU A 47 -12.48 24.38 13.32
C LEU A 47 -13.89 24.99 13.22
N ALA A 48 -14.05 26.30 13.41
CA ALA A 48 -15.35 26.96 13.33
C ALA A 48 -15.99 26.83 11.94
N ALA A 49 -15.16 26.82 10.89
CA ALA A 49 -15.61 26.60 9.51
C ALA A 49 -16.22 25.20 9.32
N ALA A 50 -15.66 24.18 9.96
CA ALA A 50 -16.19 22.82 9.90
C ALA A 50 -17.54 22.74 10.62
N SER A 51 -17.67 23.28 11.83
CA SER A 51 -18.95 23.28 12.57
C SER A 51 -20.06 24.03 11.82
N THR A 52 -19.73 25.20 11.26
CA THR A 52 -20.66 25.99 10.45
C THR A 52 -21.13 25.20 9.23
N GLN A 53 -20.21 24.51 8.54
CA GLN A 53 -20.55 23.71 7.38
C GLN A 53 -21.38 22.47 7.72
N VAL A 54 -21.12 21.81 8.85
CA VAL A 54 -21.98 20.72 9.35
C VAL A 54 -23.40 21.21 9.58
N SER A 55 -23.57 22.40 10.17
CA SER A 55 -24.88 23.00 10.39
C SER A 55 -25.63 23.22 9.07
N LYS A 56 -24.95 23.74 8.04
CA LYS A 56 -25.53 23.92 6.70
C LYS A 56 -25.98 22.59 6.08
N VAL A 57 -25.23 21.51 6.28
CA VAL A 57 -25.60 20.17 5.77
C VAL A 57 -26.85 19.64 6.48
N LEU A 58 -26.92 19.81 7.79
CA LEU A 58 -28.07 19.37 8.59
C LEU A 58 -29.37 20.09 8.19
N ASP A 59 -29.28 21.40 7.92
CA ASP A 59 -30.41 22.26 7.57
C ASP A 59 -30.77 22.25 6.07
N ALA A 60 -29.83 21.88 5.19
CA ALA A 60 -30.03 21.89 3.76
C ALA A 60 -31.03 20.82 3.30
N LYS A 61 -31.91 21.21 2.36
CA LYS A 61 -32.94 20.33 1.79
C LYS A 61 -32.79 20.20 0.28
N GLY A 62 -33.21 19.06 -0.26
CA GLY A 62 -33.24 18.80 -1.69
C GLY A 62 -31.85 18.94 -2.33
N ARG A 63 -31.77 19.65 -3.46
CA ARG A 63 -30.52 19.77 -4.25
C ARG A 63 -29.40 20.52 -3.50
N ALA A 64 -29.75 21.41 -2.56
CA ALA A 64 -28.75 22.13 -1.76
C ALA A 64 -27.97 21.19 -0.83
N ALA A 65 -28.61 20.13 -0.31
CA ALA A 65 -27.96 19.17 0.58
C ALA A 65 -26.76 18.49 -0.09
N ALA A 66 -26.83 18.21 -1.39
CA ALA A 66 -25.73 17.63 -2.14
C ALA A 66 -24.51 18.57 -2.22
N ALA A 67 -24.75 19.86 -2.50
CA ALA A 67 -23.69 20.85 -2.60
C ALA A 67 -23.03 21.11 -1.23
N GLU A 68 -23.83 21.21 -0.17
CA GLU A 68 -23.32 21.42 1.18
C GLU A 68 -22.55 20.20 1.70
N LEU A 69 -23.03 18.97 1.41
CA LEU A 69 -22.34 17.73 1.80
C LEU A 69 -20.99 17.60 1.09
N LEU A 70 -20.93 17.93 -0.21
CA LEU A 70 -19.67 17.92 -0.94
C LEU A 70 -18.69 18.97 -0.41
N SER A 71 -19.21 20.16 -0.08
CA SER A 71 -18.42 21.23 0.53
C SER A 71 -17.88 20.83 1.90
N LEU A 72 -18.67 20.11 2.70
CA LEU A 72 -18.22 19.51 3.96
C LEU A 72 -17.09 18.49 3.72
N GLY A 73 -17.20 17.67 2.68
CA GLY A 73 -16.13 16.74 2.24
C GLY A 73 -14.81 17.46 1.95
N VAL A 74 -14.86 18.61 1.28
CA VAL A 74 -13.67 19.43 1.00
C VAL A 74 -13.06 20.00 2.28
N ILE A 75 -13.88 20.51 3.21
CA ILE A 75 -13.37 21.01 4.50
C ILE A 75 -12.73 19.89 5.30
N ASN A 76 -13.37 18.71 5.33
CA ASN A 76 -12.83 17.55 6.01
C ASN A 76 -11.47 17.11 5.44
N LEU A 77 -11.31 17.12 4.11
CA LEU A 77 -10.03 16.81 3.49
C LEU A 77 -8.92 17.78 3.95
N LYS A 78 -9.21 19.08 4.02
CA LYS A 78 -8.25 20.09 4.53
C LYS A 78 -7.88 19.84 5.99
N LEU A 79 -8.84 19.45 6.80
CA LEU A 79 -8.65 19.14 8.21
C LEU A 79 -7.77 17.90 8.40
N ARG A 80 -8.01 16.84 7.63
CA ARG A 80 -7.14 15.65 7.60
C ARG A 80 -5.72 16.00 7.15
N ALA A 81 -5.59 16.84 6.13
CA ALA A 81 -4.28 17.32 5.67
C ALA A 81 -3.54 18.11 6.76
N ALA A 82 -4.23 18.95 7.53
CA ALA A 82 -3.63 19.68 8.65
C ALA A 82 -3.25 18.79 9.84
N GLN A 83 -3.93 17.64 10.01
CA GLN A 83 -3.60 16.64 11.03
C GLN A 83 -2.47 15.71 10.63
N ALA A 84 -2.18 15.60 9.33
CA ALA A 84 -0.98 14.93 8.87
C ALA A 84 0.21 15.74 9.40
N LYS A 85 0.76 15.30 10.53
CA LYS A 85 2.09 15.69 10.98
C LYS A 85 3.06 14.80 10.21
N PRO A 86 3.64 15.25 9.08
CA PRO A 86 4.80 14.56 8.57
C PRO A 86 5.85 14.57 9.70
N ALA A 87 6.58 13.47 9.85
CA ALA A 87 7.76 13.50 10.70
C ALA A 87 8.61 14.69 10.26
N ALA A 88 9.06 15.52 11.20
CA ALA A 88 10.06 16.54 10.91
C ALA A 88 11.36 15.80 10.55
N ILE A 89 11.53 15.51 9.28
CA ILE A 89 12.77 14.93 8.77
C ILE A 89 13.73 16.09 8.67
N GLU A 90 14.68 16.16 9.60
CA GLU A 90 15.81 17.07 9.50
C GLU A 90 16.69 16.60 8.34
N GLY A 91 16.89 17.46 7.34
CA GLY A 91 17.70 17.15 6.17
C GLY A 91 17.67 18.29 5.15
N ALA A 92 18.74 18.41 4.37
CA ALA A 92 18.75 19.32 3.23
C ALA A 92 17.73 18.85 2.19
N LEU A 93 16.90 19.77 1.70
CA LEU A 93 16.00 19.48 0.58
C LEU A 93 16.84 19.18 -0.66
N ALA A 94 16.89 17.92 -1.05
CA ALA A 94 17.48 17.47 -2.30
C ALA A 94 16.37 17.21 -3.32
N PRO A 95 16.61 17.44 -4.62
CA PRO A 95 15.72 16.96 -5.66
C PRO A 95 15.56 15.44 -5.52
N LEU A 96 14.33 14.95 -5.67
CA LEU A 96 14.07 13.51 -5.69
C LEU A 96 14.87 12.89 -6.84
N PRO A 97 15.47 11.70 -6.62
CA PRO A 97 16.10 10.98 -7.71
C PRO A 97 15.06 10.71 -8.81
N PRO A 98 15.46 10.72 -10.09
CA PRO A 98 14.55 10.42 -11.19
C PRO A 98 13.98 9.01 -10.98
N ALA A 99 12.66 8.92 -10.84
CA ALA A 99 11.93 7.66 -10.75
C ALA A 99 11.12 7.44 -12.03
N ALA A 100 10.81 6.18 -12.35
CA ALA A 100 9.86 5.88 -13.41
C ALA A 100 8.52 6.60 -13.11
N PRO A 101 7.87 7.23 -14.10
CA PRO A 101 6.57 7.85 -13.89
C PRO A 101 5.56 6.73 -13.64
N LEU A 102 5.21 6.55 -12.37
CA LEU A 102 4.14 5.64 -11.97
C LEU A 102 2.82 6.40 -12.01
N ASP A 103 1.79 5.76 -12.55
CA ASP A 103 0.46 6.37 -12.68
C ASP A 103 -0.64 5.48 -12.08
N THR A 104 -1.89 5.93 -12.18
CA THR A 104 -3.07 5.13 -11.85
C THR A 104 -4.16 5.29 -12.91
N ASN A 105 -3.77 5.57 -14.16
CA ASN A 105 -4.73 5.91 -15.21
C ASN A 105 -5.27 4.67 -15.95
N THR A 106 -4.84 3.47 -15.55
CA THR A 106 -5.30 2.22 -16.16
C THR A 106 -6.80 2.04 -15.96
N PRO A 107 -7.58 1.80 -17.03
CA PRO A 107 -8.99 1.49 -16.95
C PRO A 107 -9.25 0.25 -16.09
N GLN A 108 -10.38 0.23 -15.39
CA GLN A 108 -10.72 -0.86 -14.46
C GLN A 108 -10.73 -2.25 -15.11
N HIS A 109 -11.17 -2.35 -16.37
CA HIS A 109 -11.23 -3.64 -17.09
C HIS A 109 -9.84 -4.22 -17.37
N ASP A 110 -8.88 -3.38 -17.75
CA ASP A 110 -7.49 -3.78 -17.99
C ASP A 110 -6.82 -4.18 -16.68
N LEU A 111 -7.04 -3.38 -15.62
CA LEU A 111 -6.50 -3.67 -14.30
C LEU A 111 -7.03 -4.99 -13.74
N GLU A 112 -8.33 -5.27 -13.90
CA GLU A 112 -8.91 -6.52 -13.44
C GLU A 112 -8.37 -7.72 -14.22
N SER A 113 -8.20 -7.59 -15.54
CA SER A 113 -7.59 -8.62 -16.39
C SER A 113 -6.17 -8.95 -15.92
N LEU A 114 -5.35 -7.92 -15.68
CA LEU A 114 -3.99 -8.08 -15.19
C LEU A 114 -3.92 -8.64 -13.78
N HIS A 115 -4.74 -8.13 -12.87
CA HIS A 115 -4.82 -8.66 -11.50
C HIS A 115 -5.08 -10.17 -11.53
N ARG A 116 -6.05 -10.63 -12.34
CA ARG A 116 -6.35 -12.06 -12.47
C ARG A 116 -5.22 -12.83 -13.13
N ALA A 117 -4.59 -12.27 -14.17
CA ALA A 117 -3.42 -12.86 -14.79
C ALA A 117 -2.24 -13.00 -13.82
N LEU A 118 -2.10 -12.12 -12.82
CA LEU A 118 -1.01 -12.19 -11.84
C LEU A 118 -1.33 -13.10 -10.65
N THR A 119 -2.58 -13.17 -10.21
CA THR A 119 -2.95 -13.84 -8.95
C THR A 119 -3.52 -15.25 -9.11
N SER A 120 -4.51 -15.44 -9.98
CA SER A 120 -5.31 -16.69 -10.01
C SER A 120 -5.24 -17.45 -11.32
N GLY A 121 -4.89 -16.78 -12.42
CA GLY A 121 -4.86 -17.38 -13.76
C GLY A 121 -6.24 -17.73 -14.32
N VAL A 122 -7.33 -17.28 -13.71
CA VAL A 122 -8.72 -17.57 -14.12
C VAL A 122 -9.60 -16.32 -14.17
N THR A 123 -10.53 -16.29 -15.12
CA THR A 123 -11.54 -15.25 -15.27
C THR A 123 -12.62 -15.34 -14.18
N LEU A 124 -13.49 -14.33 -14.05
CA LEU A 124 -14.69 -14.38 -13.20
C LEU A 124 -15.56 -15.61 -13.45
N ALA A 125 -15.65 -16.01 -14.71
CA ALA A 125 -16.43 -17.17 -15.16
C ALA A 125 -15.65 -18.49 -15.01
N GLY A 126 -14.52 -18.53 -14.29
CA GLY A 126 -13.72 -19.74 -14.04
C GLY A 126 -12.90 -20.24 -15.24
N ARG A 127 -12.91 -19.54 -16.38
CA ARG A 127 -12.13 -19.93 -17.56
C ARG A 127 -10.65 -19.58 -17.38
N LYS A 128 -9.75 -20.47 -17.82
CA LYS A 128 -8.29 -20.23 -17.81
C LYS A 128 -7.93 -19.01 -18.64
N ILE A 129 -7.06 -18.17 -18.11
CA ILE A 129 -6.49 -17.00 -18.78
C ILE A 129 -5.15 -17.39 -19.40
N LYS A 130 -4.88 -16.88 -20.61
CA LYS A 130 -3.54 -16.93 -21.20
C LYS A 130 -2.64 -15.89 -20.53
N ARG A 131 -2.17 -16.20 -19.32
CA ARG A 131 -1.49 -15.25 -18.41
C ARG A 131 -0.33 -14.51 -19.07
N LEU A 132 0.57 -15.24 -19.72
CA LEU A 132 1.73 -14.64 -20.41
C LEU A 132 1.31 -13.69 -21.54
N GLN A 133 0.23 -13.99 -22.27
CA GLN A 133 -0.26 -13.11 -23.32
C GLN A 133 -0.75 -11.77 -22.75
N VAL A 134 -1.49 -11.81 -21.63
CA VAL A 134 -1.99 -10.61 -20.94
C VAL A 134 -0.82 -9.78 -20.39
N ILE A 135 0.20 -10.43 -19.84
CA ILE A 135 1.39 -9.74 -19.32
C ILE A 135 2.20 -9.10 -20.46
N ASN A 136 2.41 -9.81 -21.56
CA ASN A 136 3.13 -9.26 -22.72
C ASN A 136 2.40 -8.05 -23.31
N ASP A 137 1.09 -8.13 -23.46
CA ASP A 137 0.26 -7.00 -23.92
C ASP A 137 0.36 -5.80 -22.96
N ALA A 138 0.40 -6.03 -21.64
CA ALA A 138 0.60 -4.95 -20.67
C ALA A 138 2.00 -4.32 -20.74
N ILE A 139 3.03 -5.10 -21.08
CA ILE A 139 4.39 -4.57 -21.33
C ILE A 139 4.38 -3.69 -22.58
N GLU A 140 3.78 -4.17 -23.68
CA GLU A 140 3.69 -3.42 -24.95
C GLU A 140 2.93 -2.09 -24.79
N ARG A 141 1.89 -2.08 -23.95
CA ARG A 141 1.07 -0.91 -23.67
C ARG A 141 1.57 -0.05 -22.49
N ASN A 142 2.69 -0.41 -21.84
CA ASN A 142 3.20 0.23 -20.63
C ASN A 142 2.22 0.30 -19.43
N VAL A 143 1.22 -0.57 -19.39
CA VAL A 143 0.21 -0.63 -18.32
C VAL A 143 0.81 -1.11 -16.99
N PHE A 144 1.97 -1.76 -17.03
CA PHE A 144 2.66 -2.24 -15.84
C PHE A 144 3.12 -1.13 -14.87
N LEU A 145 3.17 0.13 -15.33
CA LEU A 145 3.52 1.31 -14.52
C LEU A 145 2.42 1.76 -13.55
N ASP A 146 1.26 1.09 -13.56
CA ASP A 146 0.18 1.40 -12.62
C ASP A 146 0.59 1.02 -11.18
N LEU A 147 0.57 2.01 -10.29
CA LEU A 147 0.96 1.86 -8.88
C LEU A 147 0.20 0.74 -8.17
N ARG A 148 -1.07 0.49 -8.54
CA ARG A 148 -1.92 -0.51 -7.91
C ARG A 148 -1.47 -1.93 -8.20
N LEU A 149 -0.70 -2.14 -9.27
CA LEU A 149 -0.20 -3.45 -9.68
C LEU A 149 1.18 -3.79 -9.08
N LEU A 150 1.88 -2.81 -8.52
CA LEU A 150 3.26 -2.96 -8.07
C LEU A 150 3.47 -4.11 -7.06
N PRO A 151 2.65 -4.28 -6.00
CA PRO A 151 2.78 -5.42 -5.11
C PRO A 151 2.52 -6.77 -5.81
N LEU A 152 1.63 -6.78 -6.80
CA LEU A 152 1.25 -7.98 -7.54
C LEU A 152 2.36 -8.43 -8.50
N TRP A 153 3.08 -7.49 -9.12
CA TRP A 153 4.26 -7.81 -9.93
C TRP A 153 5.33 -8.50 -9.08
N VAL A 154 5.64 -7.96 -7.91
CA VAL A 154 6.63 -8.55 -7.00
C VAL A 154 6.20 -9.93 -6.51
N GLN A 155 4.91 -10.11 -6.17
CA GLN A 155 4.37 -11.42 -5.80
C GLN A 155 4.43 -12.43 -6.96
N ALA A 156 4.14 -12.00 -8.18
CA ALA A 156 4.14 -12.84 -9.37
C ALA A 156 5.52 -13.40 -9.72
N MET A 157 6.62 -12.83 -9.21
CA MET A 157 7.97 -13.41 -9.34
C MET A 157 8.07 -14.81 -8.72
N GLY A 158 7.20 -15.14 -7.77
CA GLY A 158 7.10 -16.49 -7.18
C GLY A 158 6.40 -17.51 -8.08
N ASP A 159 5.76 -17.06 -9.15
CA ASP A 159 4.99 -17.90 -10.04
C ASP A 159 5.89 -18.69 -11.00
N ALA A 160 5.58 -19.97 -11.21
CA ALA A 160 6.34 -20.84 -12.10
C ALA A 160 6.12 -20.53 -13.60
N THR A 161 4.99 -19.91 -13.95
CA THR A 161 4.60 -19.67 -15.34
C THR A 161 4.95 -18.27 -15.84
N VAL A 162 4.90 -17.27 -14.96
CA VAL A 162 5.12 -15.86 -15.32
C VAL A 162 6.29 -15.21 -14.58
N GLY A 163 6.84 -15.86 -13.55
CA GLY A 163 7.80 -15.24 -12.64
C GLY A 163 9.09 -14.78 -13.32
N ASP A 164 9.66 -15.59 -14.22
CA ASP A 164 10.86 -15.19 -14.98
C ASP A 164 10.57 -13.98 -15.86
N ARG A 165 9.44 -14.00 -16.58
CA ARG A 165 9.03 -12.88 -17.45
C ARG A 165 8.87 -11.58 -16.67
N VAL A 166 8.30 -11.63 -15.47
CA VAL A 166 8.13 -10.45 -14.62
C VAL A 166 9.48 -9.97 -14.09
N ALA A 167 10.32 -10.89 -13.62
CA ALA A 167 11.66 -10.58 -13.09
C ALA A 167 12.56 -9.92 -14.14
N ASP A 168 12.51 -10.40 -15.39
CA ASP A 168 13.41 -9.96 -16.45
C ASP A 168 12.94 -8.66 -17.13
N GLU A 169 11.63 -8.50 -17.35
CA GLU A 169 11.11 -7.40 -18.21
C GLU A 169 10.43 -6.27 -17.46
N ILE A 170 9.85 -6.54 -16.28
CA ILE A 170 8.99 -5.57 -15.58
C ILE A 170 9.73 -4.96 -14.41
N ILE A 171 10.33 -5.79 -13.55
CA ILE A 171 11.02 -5.31 -12.34
C ILE A 171 12.11 -4.27 -12.66
N PRO A 172 12.98 -4.46 -13.68
CA PRO A 172 13.99 -3.45 -14.00
C PRO A 172 13.38 -2.12 -14.48
N LYS A 173 12.24 -2.18 -15.18
CA LYS A 173 11.54 -0.98 -15.69
C LYS A 173 10.79 -0.23 -14.60
N LEU A 174 10.35 -0.91 -13.54
CA LEU A 174 9.78 -0.28 -12.35
C LEU A 174 10.86 0.45 -11.53
N GLY A 175 12.12 0.02 -11.60
CA GLY A 175 13.25 0.67 -10.95
C GLY A 175 13.12 0.66 -9.42
N GLU A 176 13.58 1.74 -8.78
CA GLU A 176 13.57 1.90 -7.32
C GLU A 176 12.19 1.79 -6.68
N ALA A 177 11.10 1.97 -7.44
CA ALA A 177 9.75 1.78 -6.92
C ALA A 177 9.47 0.34 -6.47
N ALA A 178 10.09 -0.64 -7.13
CA ALA A 178 9.96 -2.05 -6.78
C ALA A 178 10.89 -2.46 -5.62
N ALA A 179 11.96 -1.72 -5.37
CA ALA A 179 13.03 -2.14 -4.45
C ALA A 179 12.55 -2.38 -3.00
N PRO A 180 11.75 -1.50 -2.37
CA PRO A 180 11.26 -1.73 -1.01
C PRO A 180 10.42 -3.02 -0.88
N TYR A 181 9.66 -3.36 -1.92
CA TYR A 181 8.81 -4.55 -1.95
C TYR A 181 9.64 -5.83 -2.15
N LEU A 182 10.69 -5.75 -2.97
CA LEU A 182 11.66 -6.84 -3.14
C LEU A 182 12.38 -7.12 -1.83
N GLU A 183 12.92 -6.08 -1.19
CA GLU A 183 13.64 -6.20 0.09
C GLU A 183 12.77 -6.76 1.20
N ALA A 184 11.53 -6.29 1.32
CA ALA A 184 10.60 -6.76 2.34
C ALA A 184 10.28 -8.26 2.23
N GLN A 185 10.41 -8.84 1.03
CA GLN A 185 10.13 -10.26 0.77
C GLN A 185 11.38 -11.10 0.52
N PHE A 186 12.57 -10.49 0.53
CA PHE A 186 13.80 -11.16 0.18
C PHE A 186 14.39 -11.93 1.36
N ASN A 187 14.62 -13.23 1.14
CA ASN A 187 15.39 -14.05 2.05
C ASN A 187 16.77 -14.39 1.43
N PRO A 188 17.90 -13.94 2.02
CA PRO A 188 19.24 -14.27 1.53
C PRO A 188 19.54 -15.77 1.44
N GLN A 189 18.89 -16.58 2.28
CA GLN A 189 19.02 -18.05 2.30
C GLN A 189 17.79 -18.73 1.68
N GLY A 190 17.08 -18.01 0.83
CA GLY A 190 15.87 -18.44 0.18
C GLY A 190 16.09 -19.39 -1.00
N LYS A 191 15.06 -19.53 -1.82
CA LYS A 191 15.07 -20.44 -2.99
C LYS A 191 15.09 -19.65 -4.31
N SER A 192 14.63 -20.27 -5.40
CA SER A 192 14.57 -19.68 -6.74
C SER A 192 13.87 -18.32 -6.78
N VAL A 193 12.81 -18.13 -6.00
CA VAL A 193 12.09 -16.85 -5.94
C VAL A 193 12.97 -15.74 -5.37
N ASP A 194 13.72 -16.04 -4.31
CA ASP A 194 14.65 -15.07 -3.71
C ASP A 194 15.85 -14.80 -4.62
N ALA A 195 16.30 -15.80 -5.39
CA ALA A 195 17.27 -15.57 -6.46
C ALA A 195 16.77 -14.57 -7.51
N ARG A 196 15.51 -14.69 -7.95
CA ARG A 196 14.89 -13.71 -8.87
C ARG A 196 14.78 -12.32 -8.22
N ARG A 197 14.42 -12.24 -6.93
CA ARG A 197 14.37 -10.97 -6.20
C ARG A 197 15.74 -10.31 -6.12
N LEU A 198 16.79 -11.08 -5.82
CA LEU A 198 18.16 -10.60 -5.80
C LEU A 198 18.58 -10.09 -7.19
N GLN A 199 18.28 -10.85 -8.26
CA GLN A 199 18.53 -10.41 -9.64
C GLN A 199 17.81 -9.09 -9.96
N GLY A 200 16.54 -8.95 -9.55
CA GLY A 200 15.80 -7.70 -9.69
C GLY A 200 16.46 -6.53 -8.95
N LEU A 201 16.89 -6.73 -7.70
CA LEU A 201 17.59 -5.71 -6.92
C LEU A 201 18.93 -5.31 -7.56
N VAL A 202 19.67 -6.27 -8.10
CA VAL A 202 20.91 -6.02 -8.86
C VAL A 202 20.61 -5.26 -10.15
N ALA A 203 19.54 -5.61 -10.87
CA ALA A 203 19.15 -4.92 -12.09
C ALA A 203 18.74 -3.45 -11.84
N ILE A 204 18.14 -3.16 -10.69
CA ILE A 204 17.73 -1.80 -10.30
C ILE A 204 18.94 -0.97 -9.84
N ARG A 205 19.83 -1.54 -9.02
CA ARG A 205 20.87 -0.79 -8.28
C ARG A 205 22.29 -0.93 -8.80
N GLY A 206 22.53 -1.88 -9.71
CA GLY A 206 23.85 -2.16 -10.24
C GLY A 206 24.87 -2.43 -9.14
N GLU A 207 25.98 -1.69 -9.15
CA GLU A 207 27.08 -1.82 -8.18
C GLU A 207 26.65 -1.57 -6.73
N ALA A 208 25.62 -0.75 -6.49
CA ALA A 208 25.14 -0.49 -5.13
C ALA A 208 24.50 -1.75 -4.49
N ALA A 209 24.19 -2.79 -5.27
CA ALA A 209 23.72 -4.08 -4.75
C ALA A 209 24.86 -5.03 -4.34
N LEU A 210 26.15 -4.71 -4.59
CA LEU A 210 27.26 -5.61 -4.28
C LEU A 210 27.30 -6.10 -2.82
N PRO A 211 27.12 -5.25 -1.79
CA PRO A 211 27.12 -5.72 -0.40
C PRO A 211 26.00 -6.74 -0.12
N LEU A 212 24.87 -6.61 -0.81
CA LEU A 212 23.76 -7.54 -0.71
C LEU A 212 24.12 -8.90 -1.31
N VAL A 213 24.78 -8.90 -2.48
CA VAL A 213 25.26 -10.12 -3.14
C VAL A 213 26.30 -10.84 -2.27
N GLU A 214 27.26 -10.11 -1.72
CA GLU A 214 28.28 -10.66 -0.81
C GLU A 214 27.65 -11.34 0.40
N ARG A 215 26.61 -10.72 0.99
CA ARG A 215 25.86 -11.32 2.11
C ARG A 215 25.21 -12.65 1.76
N CYS A 216 24.80 -12.84 0.50
CA CYS A 216 24.16 -14.09 0.05
C CYS A 216 25.16 -15.21 -0.25
N LEU A 217 26.44 -14.87 -0.47
CA LEU A 217 27.51 -15.85 -0.69
C LEU A 217 28.07 -16.42 0.64
N GLN A 218 27.74 -15.80 1.78
CA GLN A 218 28.17 -16.29 3.08
C GLN A 218 27.41 -17.57 3.45
N PRO A 219 28.10 -18.59 4.01
CA PRO A 219 27.44 -19.79 4.47
C PRO A 219 26.41 -19.45 5.56
N PRO A 220 25.33 -20.25 5.69
CA PRO A 220 24.35 -20.02 6.75
C PRO A 220 25.07 -20.04 8.11
N PRO A 221 24.68 -19.18 9.06
CA PRO A 221 25.22 -19.24 10.41
C PRO A 221 25.01 -20.67 10.94
N LYS A 222 26.07 -21.25 11.52
CA LYS A 222 25.98 -22.56 12.17
C LYS A 222 24.79 -22.52 13.13
N PRO A 223 23.90 -23.52 13.13
CA PRO A 223 22.84 -23.57 14.12
C PRO A 223 23.50 -23.51 15.50
N GLU A 224 23.06 -22.57 16.34
CA GLU A 224 23.45 -22.55 17.74
C GLU A 224 23.01 -23.89 18.35
N PRO A 225 23.90 -24.59 19.08
CA PRO A 225 23.54 -25.85 19.70
C PRO A 225 22.33 -25.61 20.62
N THR A 226 21.25 -26.32 20.34
CA THR A 226 20.08 -26.34 21.22
C THR A 226 20.52 -26.87 22.58
N PRO A 227 19.98 -26.38 23.71
CA PRO A 227 20.32 -26.87 25.06
C PRO A 227 20.08 -28.38 25.27
N GLN A 228 19.40 -29.04 24.33
CA GLN A 228 19.14 -30.48 24.35
C GLN A 228 20.31 -31.32 23.79
N ASP A 229 21.22 -30.73 23.00
CA ASP A 229 22.37 -31.44 22.42
C ASP A 229 23.53 -31.59 23.42
N GLU A 230 23.62 -30.71 24.43
CA GLU A 230 24.62 -30.82 25.51
C GLU A 230 24.29 -31.93 26.53
N ALA A 231 23.02 -32.30 26.68
CA ALA A 231 22.59 -33.35 27.61
C ALA A 231 22.96 -34.77 27.13
N THR A 232 23.23 -34.96 25.84
CA THR A 232 23.51 -36.28 25.25
C THR A 232 25.01 -36.56 25.12
N ALA A 233 25.87 -35.53 25.25
CA ALA A 233 27.33 -35.66 25.15
C ALA A 233 28.02 -35.99 26.49
N ALA A 234 27.28 -36.01 27.61
CA ALA A 234 27.82 -36.20 28.97
C ALA A 234 27.48 -37.57 29.59
N ALA A 235 27.35 -38.63 28.80
CA ALA A 235 27.32 -40.00 29.32
C ALA A 235 28.74 -40.61 29.24
N PRO A 236 29.47 -40.75 30.37
CA PRO A 236 30.76 -41.44 30.35
C PRO A 236 30.57 -42.93 30.08
N ALA A 237 31.40 -43.45 29.19
CA ALA A 237 31.64 -44.86 29.01
C ALA A 237 32.09 -45.48 30.35
N GLY A 238 31.18 -46.23 30.99
CA GLY A 238 31.41 -46.99 32.21
C GLY A 238 31.47 -48.49 31.90
N THR A 239 32.68 -49.02 32.00
CA THR A 239 33.12 -50.40 31.81
C THR A 239 32.53 -51.42 32.81
N LYS A 240 32.32 -52.65 32.30
CA LYS A 240 32.10 -53.96 32.97
C LYS A 240 30.71 -54.28 33.50
#